data_AF-A0A957R1S2-F1
#
_entry.id   AF-A0A957R1S2-F1
#
_cell.length_a   1.000
_cell.length_b   1.000
_cell.length_c   1.000
_cell.angle_alpha   90.00
_cell.angle_beta   90.00
_cell.angle_gamma   90.00
#
_symmetry.space_group_name_H-M   'P 1'
#
loop_
_entity.id
_entity.type
_entity.pdbx_description
1 polymer ?
#
loop_
_entity_poly.entity_id
_entity_poly.type
_entity_poly.pdbx_seq_one_letter_code
_entity_poly.pdbx_strand_id
1 'polypeptide(L)'
;LPHWQAITSELLLPARRNGPQLLLRILAAASLVTWSEALMGFTVGGLLGFGLGVLFAHHRLLERGLLPYVVASQTVPIIAIAPMIVAWLGQGRISVAVISAYLAFFPVTINTLRGLTSPDRLKLDLMRSYAASRREILWK
;
A
#
# COMPACT_ATOMS: atom_id res chain seq x y z
N LEU A 1 -10.83 30.07 20.50
CA LEU A 1 -10.54 28.71 20.00
C LEU A 1 -10.85 27.73 21.13
N PRO A 2 -11.54 26.61 20.88
CA PRO A 2 -11.71 25.59 21.92
C PRO A 2 -10.35 25.13 22.41
N HIS A 3 -10.22 25.01 23.72
CA HIS A 3 -9.02 24.49 24.39
C HIS A 3 -8.96 22.97 24.14
N TRP A 4 -7.77 22.39 24.05
CA TRP A 4 -7.58 20.97 23.68
C TRP A 4 -8.37 20.00 24.60
N GLN A 5 -8.60 20.38 25.86
CA GLN A 5 -9.36 19.58 26.83
C GLN A 5 -10.86 19.52 26.49
N ALA A 6 -11.42 20.57 25.86
CA ALA A 6 -12.78 20.55 25.36
C ALA A 6 -12.92 19.52 24.21
N ILE A 7 -11.95 19.52 23.29
CA ILE A 7 -11.97 18.59 22.15
C ILE A 7 -11.85 17.13 22.61
N THR A 8 -10.99 16.84 23.59
CA THR A 8 -10.81 15.47 24.10
C THR A 8 -11.99 15.00 24.93
N SER A 9 -12.61 15.88 25.72
CA SER A 9 -13.81 15.53 26.50
C SER A 9 -15.04 15.31 25.62
N GLU A 10 -15.15 16.01 24.49
CA GLU A 10 -16.22 15.79 23.51
C GLU A 10 -16.16 14.41 22.84
N LEU A 11 -14.99 13.77 22.74
CA LEU A 11 -14.88 12.39 22.23
C LEU A 11 -15.66 11.38 23.07
N LEU A 12 -15.77 11.66 24.38
CA LEU A 12 -16.50 10.85 25.35
C LEU A 12 -17.98 11.22 25.41
N LEU A 13 -18.42 12.25 24.71
CA LEU A 13 -19.84 12.62 24.65
C LEU A 13 -20.55 11.88 23.50
N PRO A 14 -21.88 11.71 23.60
CA PRO A 14 -22.67 11.17 22.51
C PRO A 14 -22.61 12.06 21.27
N ALA A 15 -22.38 11.47 20.09
CA ALA A 15 -22.28 12.22 18.83
C ALA A 15 -23.61 12.90 18.42
N ARG A 16 -24.73 12.44 18.95
CA ARG A 16 -26.04 13.10 18.84
C ARG A 16 -26.53 13.44 20.24
N ARG A 17 -27.17 14.60 20.38
CA ARG A 17 -27.70 15.12 21.65
C ARG A 17 -28.56 14.13 22.46
N ASN A 18 -29.22 13.17 21.81
CA ASN A 18 -29.99 12.05 22.41
C ASN A 18 -29.54 10.66 21.90
N GLY A 19 -28.30 10.51 21.44
CA GLY A 19 -27.78 9.24 20.92
C GLY A 19 -27.26 8.33 22.04
N PRO A 20 -27.47 7.01 21.97
CA PRO A 20 -26.93 6.08 22.98
C PRO A 20 -25.43 5.80 22.82
N GLN A 21 -24.81 6.23 21.72
CA GLN A 21 -23.43 5.88 21.38
C GLN A 21 -22.49 7.08 21.51
N LEU A 22 -21.37 6.85 22.21
CA LEU A 22 -20.25 7.77 22.34
C LEU A 22 -19.63 8.05 20.97
N LEU A 23 -19.20 9.29 20.73
CA LEU A 23 -18.53 9.69 19.49
C LEU A 23 -17.28 8.85 19.23
N LEU A 24 -16.49 8.58 20.27
CA LEU A 24 -15.32 7.70 20.18
C LEU A 24 -15.65 6.31 19.62
N ARG A 25 -16.79 5.73 19.98
CA ARG A 25 -17.19 4.40 19.49
C ARG A 25 -17.52 4.42 18.00
N ILE A 26 -18.18 5.49 17.53
CA ILE A 26 -18.51 5.66 16.12
C ILE A 26 -17.23 5.86 15.30
N LEU A 27 -16.32 6.71 15.77
CA LEU A 27 -15.03 6.92 15.13
C LEU A 27 -14.18 5.64 15.10
N ALA A 28 -14.13 4.90 16.20
CA ALA A 28 -13.40 3.65 16.27
C ALA A 28 -13.99 2.60 15.30
N ALA A 29 -15.31 2.46 15.26
CA ALA A 29 -15.98 1.55 14.33
C ALA A 29 -15.74 1.94 12.87
N ALA A 30 -15.89 3.22 12.51
CA ALA A 30 -15.62 3.70 11.17
C ALA A 30 -14.14 3.53 10.78
N SER A 31 -13.21 3.82 11.69
CA SER A 31 -11.77 3.64 11.46
C SER A 31 -11.43 2.17 11.23
N LEU A 32 -12.03 1.24 11.96
CA LEU A 32 -11.83 -0.19 11.77
C LEU A 32 -12.32 -0.67 10.39
N VAL A 33 -13.45 -0.14 9.91
CA VAL A 33 -13.95 -0.46 8.56
C VAL A 33 -12.96 0.03 7.50
N THR A 34 -12.59 1.32 7.54
CA THR A 34 -11.61 1.92 6.61
C THR A 34 -10.27 1.19 6.65
N TRP A 35 -9.78 0.86 7.85
CA TRP A 35 -8.53 0.12 8.03
C TRP A 35 -8.63 -1.27 7.42
N SER A 36 -9.75 -1.98 7.62
CA SER A 36 -9.93 -3.32 7.04
C SER A 36 -9.94 -3.29 5.51
N GLU A 37 -10.59 -2.29 4.90
CA GLU A 37 -10.66 -2.12 3.45
C GLU A 37 -9.29 -1.75 2.87
N ALA A 38 -8.60 -0.81 3.51
CA ALA A 38 -7.25 -0.41 3.15
C ALA A 38 -6.28 -1.59 3.28
N LEU A 39 -6.38 -2.39 4.34
CA LEU A 39 -5.52 -3.55 4.56
C LEU A 39 -5.76 -4.62 3.49
N MET A 40 -7.02 -4.95 3.18
CA MET A 40 -7.34 -5.91 2.11
C MET A 40 -6.73 -5.47 0.77
N GLY A 41 -6.92 -4.21 0.40
CA GLY A 41 -6.34 -3.66 -0.83
C GLY A 41 -4.82 -3.64 -0.79
N PHE A 42 -4.21 -3.20 0.32
CA PHE A 42 -2.76 -3.18 0.50
C PHE A 42 -2.15 -4.57 0.42
N THR A 43 -2.77 -5.60 0.99
CA THR A 43 -2.26 -6.97 0.89
C THR A 43 -2.23 -7.43 -0.56
N VAL A 44 -3.32 -7.24 -1.31
CA VAL A 44 -3.39 -7.68 -2.72
C VAL A 44 -2.44 -6.86 -3.60
N GLY A 45 -2.55 -5.52 -3.55
CA GLY A 45 -1.70 -4.62 -4.33
C GLY A 45 -0.22 -4.72 -3.96
N GLY A 46 0.06 -4.93 -2.67
CA GLY A 46 1.40 -5.12 -2.13
C GLY A 46 2.02 -6.45 -2.57
N LEU A 47 1.28 -7.56 -2.54
CA LEU A 47 1.78 -8.85 -3.04
C LEU A 47 2.07 -8.79 -4.54
N LEU A 48 1.16 -8.19 -5.32
CA LEU A 48 1.35 -7.99 -6.75
C LEU A 48 2.57 -7.10 -7.04
N GLY A 49 2.67 -5.97 -6.34
CA GLY A 49 3.79 -5.04 -6.52
C GLY A 49 5.12 -5.65 -6.09
N PHE A 50 5.15 -6.33 -4.94
CA PHE A 50 6.34 -7.00 -4.44
C PHE A 50 6.81 -8.07 -5.43
N GLY A 51 5.90 -8.93 -5.91
CA GLY A 51 6.20 -9.94 -6.90
C GLY A 51 6.78 -9.36 -8.19
N LEU A 52 6.19 -8.27 -8.69
CA LEU A 52 6.69 -7.58 -9.88
C LEU A 52 8.06 -6.91 -9.65
N GLY A 53 8.28 -6.32 -8.47
CA GLY A 53 9.57 -5.74 -8.09
C GLY A 53 10.68 -6.79 -8.00
N VAL A 54 10.39 -7.97 -7.43
CA VAL A 54 11.30 -9.12 -7.43
C VAL A 54 11.59 -9.57 -8.86
N LEU A 55 10.57 -9.66 -9.72
CA LEU A 55 10.72 -10.07 -11.12
C LEU A 55 11.64 -9.11 -11.89
N PHE A 56 11.47 -7.79 -11.70
CA PHE A 56 12.33 -6.77 -12.30
C PHE A 56 13.77 -6.87 -11.82
N ALA A 57 13.99 -7.13 -10.52
CA ALA A 57 15.33 -7.29 -9.97
C ALA A 57 16.10 -8.47 -10.60
N HIS A 58 15.40 -9.51 -11.06
CA HIS A 58 16.01 -10.68 -11.70
C HIS A 58 16.10 -10.56 -13.23
N HIS A 59 15.17 -9.85 -13.88
CA HIS A 59 15.06 -9.76 -15.33
C HIS A 59 15.07 -8.32 -15.85
N ARG A 60 16.26 -7.83 -16.21
CA ARG A 60 16.47 -6.49 -16.79
C ARG A 60 15.63 -6.19 -18.05
N LEU A 61 15.31 -7.20 -18.85
CA LEU A 61 14.44 -7.03 -20.03
C LEU A 61 12.99 -6.72 -19.62
N LEU A 62 12.47 -7.44 -18.63
CA LEU A 62 11.12 -7.20 -18.10
C LEU A 62 11.04 -5.87 -17.37
N GLU A 63 12.08 -5.51 -16.60
CA GLU A 63 12.20 -4.18 -15.99
C GLU A 63 12.10 -3.10 -17.07
N ARG A 64 12.97 -3.12 -18.08
CA ARG A 64 12.98 -2.10 -19.14
C ARG A 64 11.68 -2.05 -19.94
N GLY A 65 11.06 -3.20 -20.19
CA GLY A 65 9.82 -3.29 -20.96
C GLY A 65 8.58 -2.85 -20.19
N LEU A 66 8.47 -3.24 -18.91
CA LEU A 66 7.25 -3.05 -18.12
C LEU A 66 7.28 -1.82 -17.21
N LEU A 67 8.47 -1.35 -16.81
CA LEU A 67 8.62 -0.16 -15.96
C LEU A 67 7.90 1.09 -16.50
N PRO A 68 7.91 1.40 -17.82
CA PRO A 68 7.14 2.52 -18.35
C PRO A 68 5.64 2.43 -18.04
N TYR A 69 5.05 1.23 -18.11
CA TYR A 69 3.63 1.01 -17.78
C TYR A 69 3.37 1.12 -16.27
N VAL A 70 4.31 0.65 -15.44
CA VAL A 70 4.23 0.83 -13.99
C VAL A 70 4.27 2.31 -13.62
N VAL A 71 5.16 3.10 -14.23
CA VAL A 71 5.21 4.55 -14.03
C VAL A 71 3.96 5.24 -14.56
N ALA A 72 3.47 4.84 -15.74
CA ALA A 72 2.23 5.37 -16.31
C ALA A 72 1.01 5.13 -15.41
N SER A 73 0.97 4.04 -14.63
CA SER A 73 -0.13 3.83 -13.68
C SER A 73 -0.28 4.97 -12.67
N GLN A 74 0.80 5.60 -12.21
CA GLN A 74 0.69 6.69 -11.23
C GLN A 74 0.30 8.04 -11.81
N THR A 75 0.34 8.19 -13.13
CA THR A 75 -0.02 9.48 -13.75
C THR A 75 -1.54 9.67 -13.79
N VAL A 76 -2.31 8.59 -13.66
CA VAL A 76 -3.77 8.67 -13.65
C VAL A 76 -4.26 9.10 -12.26
N PRO A 77 -4.98 10.24 -12.14
CA PRO A 77 -5.42 10.73 -10.85
C PRO A 77 -6.52 9.83 -10.27
N ILE A 78 -6.45 9.57 -8.96
CA ILE A 78 -7.41 8.72 -8.25
C ILE A 78 -8.86 9.18 -8.43
N ILE A 79 -9.08 10.49 -8.50
CA ILE A 79 -10.42 11.09 -8.68
C ILE A 79 -11.07 10.68 -10.01
N ALA A 80 -10.29 10.31 -11.03
CA ALA A 80 -10.79 9.84 -12.31
C ALA A 80 -11.10 8.34 -12.30
N ILE A 81 -10.27 7.53 -11.63
CA ILE A 81 -10.43 6.07 -11.62
C ILE A 81 -11.50 5.62 -10.61
N ALA A 82 -11.58 6.24 -9.44
CA ALA A 82 -12.46 5.77 -8.37
C ALA A 82 -13.94 5.66 -8.79
N PRO A 83 -14.54 6.65 -9.48
CA PRO A 83 -15.92 6.54 -9.97
C PRO A 83 -16.09 5.40 -10.99
N MET A 84 -15.10 5.16 -11.85
CA MET A 84 -15.14 4.10 -12.85
C MET A 84 -15.14 2.71 -12.20
N ILE A 85 -14.31 2.51 -11.17
CA ILE A 85 -14.29 1.26 -10.39
C ILE A 85 -15.64 1.04 -9.69
N VAL A 86 -16.19 2.08 -9.05
CA VAL A 86 -17.49 1.99 -8.37
C VAL A 86 -18.62 1.71 -9.35
N ALA A 87 -18.57 2.26 -10.57
CA ALA A 87 -19.56 1.99 -11.61
C ALA A 87 -19.55 0.51 -12.05
N TRP A 88 -18.38 -0.15 -12.04
CA TRP A 88 -18.25 -1.55 -12.48
C TRP A 88 -18.49 -2.55 -11.36
N LEU A 89 -17.92 -2.31 -10.18
CA LEU A 89 -17.94 -3.24 -9.04
C LEU A 89 -19.05 -2.92 -8.02
N GLY A 90 -19.75 -1.81 -8.20
CA GLY A 90 -20.76 -1.30 -7.27
C GLY A 90 -20.16 -0.52 -6.11
N GLN A 91 -21.01 -0.02 -5.22
CA GLN A 91 -20.57 0.61 -3.98
C GLN A 91 -20.25 -0.47 -2.92
N GLY A 92 -19.17 -0.29 -2.17
CA GLY A 92 -18.85 -1.13 -1.02
C GLY A 92 -17.37 -1.48 -0.89
N ARG A 93 -17.10 -2.44 0.01
CA ARG A 93 -15.76 -2.82 0.47
C ARG A 93 -14.82 -3.25 -0.66
N ILE A 94 -15.35 -3.93 -1.68
CA ILE A 94 -14.57 -4.45 -2.81
C ILE A 94 -14.01 -3.29 -3.64
N SER A 95 -14.83 -2.30 -3.97
CA SER A 95 -14.39 -1.13 -4.75
C SER A 95 -13.32 -0.33 -4.03
N VAL A 96 -13.48 -0.13 -2.72
CA VAL A 96 -12.46 0.53 -1.89
C VAL A 96 -11.17 -0.30 -1.85
N ALA A 97 -11.27 -1.63 -1.66
CA ALA A 97 -10.10 -2.51 -1.67
C ALA A 97 -9.35 -2.49 -3.01
N VAL A 98 -10.04 -2.44 -4.15
CA VAL A 98 -9.40 -2.35 -5.48
C VAL A 98 -8.71 -0.99 -5.65
N ILE A 99 -9.33 0.10 -5.23
CA ILE A 99 -8.70 1.43 -5.23
C ILE A 99 -7.45 1.44 -4.34
N SER A 100 -7.54 0.90 -3.13
CA SER A 100 -6.40 0.78 -2.22
C SER A 100 -5.28 -0.09 -2.78
N ALA A 101 -5.61 -1.19 -3.46
CA ALA A 101 -4.64 -2.04 -4.14
C ALA A 101 -3.91 -1.30 -5.27
N TYR A 102 -4.64 -0.53 -6.07
CA TYR A 102 -4.07 0.32 -7.11
C TYR A 102 -3.08 1.35 -6.55
N LEU A 103 -3.43 2.01 -5.44
CA LEU A 103 -2.55 2.97 -4.78
C LEU A 103 -1.30 2.31 -4.20
N ALA A 104 -1.43 1.11 -3.62
CA ALA A 104 -0.31 0.38 -3.03
C ALA A 104 0.64 -0.22 -4.08
N PHE A 105 0.12 -0.61 -5.24
CA PHE A 105 0.85 -1.36 -6.27
C PHE A 105 2.17 -0.70 -6.70
N PHE A 106 2.13 0.56 -7.12
CA PHE A 106 3.32 1.25 -7.62
C PHE A 106 4.42 1.45 -6.58
N PRO A 107 4.16 2.10 -5.42
CA PRO A 107 5.23 2.35 -4.46
C PRO A 107 5.84 1.05 -3.96
N VAL A 108 5.03 -0.01 -3.77
CA VAL A 108 5.56 -1.32 -3.39
C VAL A 108 6.45 -1.89 -4.50
N THR A 109 6.01 -1.88 -5.76
CA THR A 109 6.83 -2.36 -6.89
C THR A 109 8.20 -1.67 -6.97
N ILE A 110 8.19 -0.34 -6.95
CA ILE A 110 9.41 0.45 -7.12
C ILE A 110 10.32 0.36 -5.90
N ASN A 111 9.76 0.38 -4.68
CA ASN A 111 10.55 0.25 -3.46
C ASN A 111 11.17 -1.14 -3.33
N THR A 112 10.46 -2.20 -3.71
CA THR A 112 11.02 -3.55 -3.74
C THR A 112 12.16 -3.66 -4.75
N LEU A 113 11.99 -3.18 -5.99
CA LEU A 113 13.06 -3.18 -6.99
C LEU A 113 14.29 -2.40 -6.50
N ARG A 114 14.09 -1.17 -5.99
CA ARG A 114 15.18 -0.35 -5.45
C ARG A 114 15.87 -1.01 -4.27
N GLY A 115 15.12 -1.60 -3.34
CA GLY A 115 15.68 -2.29 -2.18
C GLY A 115 16.50 -3.54 -2.56
N LEU A 116 16.05 -4.31 -3.54
CA LEU A 116 16.77 -5.51 -4.00
C LEU A 116 18.04 -5.16 -4.82
N THR A 117 18.11 -3.95 -5.38
CA THR A 117 19.24 -3.49 -6.20
C THR A 117 20.17 -2.52 -5.45
N SER A 118 19.86 -2.16 -4.20
CA SER A 118 20.66 -1.26 -3.38
C SER A 118 21.97 -1.82 -2.79
N PRO A 119 22.20 -3.14 -2.64
CA PRO A 119 23.47 -3.64 -2.07
C PRO A 119 24.69 -3.17 -2.87
N ASP A 120 25.74 -2.75 -2.14
CA ASP A 120 27.01 -2.35 -2.73
C ASP A 120 27.70 -3.54 -3.43
N ARG A 121 28.33 -3.27 -4.57
CA ARG A 121 29.05 -4.29 -5.36
C ARG A 121 30.13 -4.97 -4.53
N LEU A 122 30.85 -4.23 -3.67
CA LEU A 122 31.90 -4.79 -2.83
C LEU A 122 31.35 -5.87 -1.87
N LYS A 123 30.15 -5.66 -1.31
CA LYS A 123 29.49 -6.66 -0.44
C LYS A 123 29.08 -7.90 -1.22
N LEU A 124 28.60 -7.72 -2.45
CA LEU A 124 28.25 -8.84 -3.33
C LEU A 124 29.48 -9.64 -3.75
N ASP A 125 30.61 -8.97 -4.00
CA ASP A 125 31.86 -9.63 -4.38
C ASP A 125 32.48 -10.39 -3.20
N LEU A 126 32.35 -9.89 -1.97
CA LEU A 126 32.72 -10.63 -0.75
C LEU A 126 31.86 -11.90 -0.57
N MET A 127 30.55 -11.81 -0.79
CA MET A 127 29.68 -13.00 -0.71
C MET A 127 30.05 -14.03 -1.78
N ARG A 128 30.38 -13.58 -2.99
CA ARG A 128 30.84 -14.46 -4.08
C ARG A 128 32.20 -15.09 -3.77
N SER A 129 33.12 -14.40 -3.09
CA SER A 129 34.41 -14.99 -2.69
C SER A 129 34.24 -16.09 -1.64
N TYR A 130 33.18 -16.04 -0.83
CA TYR A 130 32.76 -17.14 0.05
C TYR A 130 31.92 -18.22 -0.64
N ALA A 131 31.86 -18.23 -1.98
CA ALA A 131 31.05 -19.16 -2.77
C ALA A 131 29.57 -19.18 -2.38
N ALA A 132 29.03 -18.07 -1.84
CA ALA A 132 27.63 -17.97 -1.47
C ALA A 132 26.73 -18.14 -2.69
N SER A 133 25.73 -18.99 -2.58
CA SER A 133 24.73 -19.19 -3.62
C SER A 133 23.85 -17.94 -3.82
N ARG A 134 23.16 -17.81 -4.96
CA ARG A 134 22.23 -16.68 -5.21
C ARG A 134 21.15 -16.53 -4.13
N ARG A 135 20.71 -17.65 -3.55
CA ARG A 135 19.73 -17.65 -2.46
C ARG A 135 20.37 -17.11 -1.18
N GLU A 136 21.59 -17.50 -0.87
CA GLU A 136 22.30 -16.94 0.28
C GLU A 136 22.58 -15.45 0.12
N ILE A 137 22.98 -15.00 -1.07
CA ILE A 137 23.15 -13.57 -1.36
C ILE A 137 21.83 -12.78 -1.20
N LEU A 138 20.68 -13.42 -1.41
CA LEU A 138 19.38 -12.77 -1.26
C LEU A 138 18.90 -12.71 0.20
N TRP A 139 19.18 -13.74 1.01
CA TRP A 139 18.62 -13.89 2.35
C TRP A 139 19.60 -13.59 3.50
N LYS A 140 20.91 -13.49 3.24
CA LYS A 140 21.95 -13.15 4.22
C LYS A 140 22.57 -11.80 3.88
#